data_AF-A0A7V8CVC5-F1
#
_entry.id   AF-A0A7V8CVC5-F1
#
_cell.length_a   1.000
_cell.length_b   1.000
_cell.length_c   1.000
_cell.angle_alpha   90.00
_cell.angle_beta   90.00
_cell.angle_gamma   90.00
#
_symmetry.space_group_name_H-M   'P 1'
#
loop_
_entity.id
_entity.type
_entity.pdbx_description
1 polymer ?
#
loop_
_entity_poly.entity_id
_entity_poly.type
_entity_poly.pdbx_seq_one_letter_code
_entity_poly.pdbx_strand_id
1 'polypeptide(L)'
;MRTLFRTFAVKTSEAVGSAWAFIAAVMLIIGWAISGPFFHFSDTWELIINTITTIITFLMVFLIQNAQNRDSKALHLKLDELIRAVDGARTGLVDLEDLTDDELQRLQKEFRRLSQRVAAEPVES
;
A
#
# COMPACT_ATOMS: atom_id res chain seq x y z
N MET A 1 21.77 -13.42 -0.62
CA MET A 1 20.98 -12.56 -1.53
C MET A 1 20.02 -11.61 -0.81
N ARG A 2 19.18 -12.06 0.14
CA ARG A 2 18.22 -11.19 0.86
C ARG A 2 18.87 -10.00 1.60
N THR A 3 20.05 -10.15 2.19
CA THR A 3 20.76 -9.07 2.89
C THR A 3 21.35 -8.02 1.94
N LEU A 4 21.96 -8.43 0.82
CA LEU A 4 22.48 -7.51 -0.20
C LEU A 4 21.36 -6.70 -0.87
N PHE A 5 20.26 -7.35 -1.22
CA PHE A 5 19.08 -6.66 -1.75
C PHE A 5 18.49 -5.68 -0.72
N ARG A 6 18.43 -6.07 0.57
CA ARG A 6 17.93 -5.20 1.63
C ARG A 6 18.82 -3.99 1.87
N THR A 7 20.14 -4.15 1.92
CA THR A 7 21.07 -3.03 2.08
C THR A 7 21.08 -2.11 0.86
N PHE A 8 21.00 -2.68 -0.35
CA PHE A 8 20.85 -1.91 -1.58
C PHE A 8 19.52 -1.14 -1.60
N ALA A 9 18.41 -1.79 -1.28
CA ALA A 9 17.09 -1.17 -1.23
C ALA A 9 17.03 -0.05 -0.19
N VAL A 10 17.61 -0.22 0.99
CA VAL A 10 17.65 0.83 2.04
C VAL A 10 18.49 2.01 1.59
N LYS A 11 19.72 1.78 1.08
CA LYS A 11 20.57 2.86 0.58
C LYS A 11 19.95 3.59 -0.62
N THR A 12 19.30 2.87 -1.52
CA THR A 12 18.58 3.45 -2.66
C THR A 12 17.36 4.23 -2.19
N SER A 13 16.62 3.75 -1.18
CA SER A 13 15.45 4.46 -0.63
C SER A 13 15.84 5.73 0.12
N GLU A 14 16.94 5.71 0.89
CA GLU A 14 17.53 6.90 1.53
C GLU A 14 18.06 7.90 0.50
N ALA A 15 18.73 7.42 -0.56
CA ALA A 15 19.24 8.27 -1.63
C ALA A 15 18.10 8.94 -2.41
N VAL A 16 17.13 8.16 -2.89
CA VAL A 16 16.00 8.63 -3.72
C VAL A 16 15.01 9.49 -2.92
N GLY A 17 14.87 9.27 -1.62
CA GLY A 17 14.03 10.09 -0.73
C GLY A 17 14.66 11.39 -0.26
N SER A 18 15.95 11.62 -0.54
CA SER A 18 16.65 12.84 -0.12
C SER A 18 16.29 14.06 -0.98
N ALA A 19 16.32 15.25 -0.38
CA ALA A 19 16.12 16.51 -1.11
C ALA A 19 17.10 16.68 -2.30
N TRP A 20 18.30 16.12 -2.18
CA TRP A 20 19.30 16.11 -3.25
C TRP A 20 18.90 15.27 -4.46
N ALA A 21 18.24 14.12 -4.25
CA ALA A 21 17.72 13.31 -5.36
C ALA A 21 16.57 14.02 -6.09
N PHE A 22 15.70 14.72 -5.35
CA PHE A 22 14.66 15.54 -5.96
C PHE A 22 15.26 16.66 -6.82
N ILE A 23 16.26 17.38 -6.30
CA ILE A 23 16.96 18.42 -7.06
C ILE A 23 17.64 17.84 -8.31
N ALA A 24 18.31 16.68 -8.19
CA ALA A 24 18.93 16.01 -9.32
C ALA A 24 17.91 15.59 -10.40
N ALA A 25 16.75 15.08 -9.99
CA ALA A 25 15.66 14.72 -10.91
C ALA A 25 15.12 15.96 -11.64
N VAL A 26 14.91 17.08 -10.93
CA VAL A 26 14.48 18.35 -11.54
C VAL A 26 15.52 18.87 -12.54
N MET A 27 16.81 18.84 -12.18
CA MET A 27 17.90 19.23 -13.07
C MET A 27 17.96 18.36 -14.33
N LEU A 28 17.71 17.06 -14.21
CA LEU A 28 17.66 16.13 -15.33
C LEU A 28 16.49 16.47 -16.28
N ILE A 29 15.31 16.78 -15.74
CA ILE A 29 14.14 17.21 -16.53
C ILE A 29 14.43 18.53 -17.26
N ILE A 30 15.05 19.50 -16.58
CA ILE A 30 15.44 20.78 -17.18
C ILE A 30 16.47 20.56 -18.30
N GLY A 31 17.51 19.75 -18.05
CA GLY A 31 18.52 19.41 -19.05
C GLY A 31 17.93 18.73 -20.28
N TRP A 32 16.99 17.80 -20.07
CA TRP A 32 16.22 17.20 -21.16
C TRP A 32 15.42 18.26 -21.94
N ALA A 33 14.67 19.13 -21.27
CA ALA A 33 13.89 20.19 -21.93
C ALA A 33 14.76 21.15 -22.76
N ILE A 34 15.94 21.54 -22.24
CA ILE A 34 16.92 22.38 -22.94
C ILE A 34 17.53 21.66 -24.16
N SER A 35 17.62 20.32 -24.13
CA SER A 35 18.07 19.55 -25.29
C SER A 35 17.03 19.55 -26.44
N GLY A 36 15.74 19.76 -26.14
CA GLY A 36 14.63 19.73 -27.10
C GLY A 36 14.84 20.60 -28.36
N PRO A 37 15.20 21.89 -28.23
CA PRO A 37 15.51 22.76 -29.36
C PRO A 37 16.63 22.25 -30.29
N PHE A 38 17.66 21.59 -29.75
CA PHE A 38 18.74 21.01 -30.57
C PHE A 38 18.25 19.82 -31.42
N PHE A 39 17.28 19.07 -30.91
CA PHE A 39 16.64 17.95 -31.60
C PHE A 39 15.35 18.35 -32.32
N HIS A 40 15.07 19.65 -32.45
CA HIS A 40 13.85 20.18 -33.07
C HIS A 40 12.55 19.59 -32.49
N PHE A 41 12.56 19.19 -31.22
CA PHE A 41 11.45 18.46 -30.59
C PHE A 41 10.98 17.25 -31.42
N SER A 42 11.94 16.47 -31.95
CA SER A 42 11.63 15.31 -32.77
C SER A 42 10.86 14.21 -32.03
N ASP A 43 10.12 13.40 -32.80
CA ASP A 43 9.39 12.23 -32.27
C ASP A 43 10.30 11.28 -31.48
N THR A 44 11.57 11.13 -31.89
CA THR A 44 12.53 10.27 -31.18
C THR A 44 12.91 10.85 -29.82
N TRP A 45 13.05 12.17 -29.72
CA TRP A 45 13.37 12.86 -28.47
C TRP A 45 12.23 12.75 -27.44
N GLU A 46 10.98 12.86 -27.89
CA GLU A 46 9.80 12.64 -27.04
C GLU A 46 9.62 11.16 -26.68
N LEU A 47 9.83 10.25 -27.64
CA LEU A 47 9.69 8.81 -27.42
C LEU A 47 10.63 8.30 -26.33
N ILE A 48 11.88 8.78 -26.30
CA ILE A 48 12.87 8.36 -25.31
C ILE A 48 12.40 8.70 -23.88
N ILE A 49 11.95 9.94 -23.62
CA ILE A 49 11.54 10.33 -22.27
C ILE A 49 10.26 9.59 -21.85
N ASN A 50 9.33 9.42 -22.78
CA ASN A 50 8.07 8.73 -22.52
C ASN A 50 8.31 7.26 -22.20
N THR A 51 9.20 6.60 -22.96
CA THR A 51 9.54 5.19 -22.73
C THR A 51 10.22 5.00 -21.37
N ILE A 52 11.19 5.85 -21.04
CA ILE A 52 11.91 5.78 -19.75
C ILE A 52 10.95 6.01 -18.58
N THR A 53 10.13 7.07 -18.65
CA THR A 53 9.19 7.42 -17.58
C THR A 53 8.14 6.33 -17.38
N THR A 54 7.70 5.69 -18.47
CA THR A 54 6.74 4.57 -18.40
C THR A 54 7.35 3.36 -17.66
N ILE A 55 8.59 2.99 -17.97
CA ILE A 55 9.28 1.89 -17.28
C ILE A 55 9.44 2.22 -15.79
N ILE A 56 9.90 3.43 -15.47
CA ILE A 56 10.06 3.87 -14.07
C ILE A 56 8.72 3.83 -13.35
N THR A 57 7.65 4.33 -13.97
CA THR A 57 6.30 4.34 -13.39
C THR A 57 5.80 2.93 -13.14
N PHE A 58 5.99 2.01 -14.10
CA PHE A 58 5.63 0.61 -13.94
C PHE A 58 6.36 0.00 -12.74
N LEU A 59 7.68 0.21 -12.62
CA LEU A 59 8.45 -0.25 -11.46
C LEU A 59 7.98 0.41 -10.16
N MET A 60 7.66 1.70 -10.17
CA MET A 60 7.14 2.44 -9.01
C MET A 60 5.84 1.83 -8.50
N VAL A 61 4.92 1.43 -9.40
CA VAL A 61 3.68 0.73 -9.03
C VAL A 61 3.98 -0.57 -8.28
N PHE A 62 4.91 -1.40 -8.76
CA PHE A 62 5.32 -2.62 -8.03
C PHE A 62 5.94 -2.31 -6.66
N LEU A 63 6.77 -1.27 -6.56
CA LEU A 63 7.38 -0.86 -5.30
C LEU A 63 6.33 -0.36 -4.30
N ILE A 64 5.41 0.48 -4.75
CA ILE A 64 4.29 0.98 -3.95
C ILE A 64 3.42 -0.18 -3.48
N GLN A 65 3.05 -1.10 -4.38
CA GLN A 65 2.26 -2.29 -4.01
C GLN A 65 2.98 -3.17 -2.99
N ASN A 66 4.30 -3.36 -3.12
CA ASN A 66 5.07 -4.14 -2.15
C ASN A 66 5.17 -3.44 -0.78
N ALA A 67 5.34 -2.11 -0.76
CA ALA A 67 5.33 -1.33 0.47
C ALA A 67 3.94 -1.37 1.14
N GLN A 68 2.89 -1.11 0.36
CA GLN A 68 1.49 -1.13 0.82
C GLN A 68 1.08 -2.51 1.33
N ASN A 69 1.44 -3.61 0.64
CA ASN A 69 1.11 -4.96 1.08
C ASN A 69 1.73 -5.30 2.46
N ARG A 70 2.95 -4.82 2.73
CA ARG A 70 3.57 -4.99 4.05
C ARG A 70 2.89 -4.14 5.12
N ASP A 71 2.56 -2.89 4.80
CA ASP A 71 1.95 -1.96 5.75
C ASP A 71 0.51 -2.38 6.09
N SER A 72 -0.26 -2.89 5.11
CA SER A 72 -1.57 -3.50 5.35
C SER A 72 -1.49 -4.66 6.34
N LYS A 73 -0.56 -5.61 6.15
CA LYS A 73 -0.36 -6.72 7.09
C LYS A 73 -0.01 -6.25 8.50
N ALA A 74 0.80 -5.20 8.62
CA ALA A 74 1.15 -4.64 9.91
C ALA A 74 -0.04 -3.93 10.59
N LEU A 75 -0.94 -3.33 9.81
CA LEU A 75 -2.20 -2.75 10.32
C LEU A 75 -3.13 -3.83 10.86
N HIS A 76 -3.30 -4.93 10.13
CA HIS A 76 -4.13 -6.06 10.56
C HIS A 76 -3.67 -6.64 11.90
N LEU A 77 -2.39 -6.99 12.03
CA LEU A 77 -1.83 -7.51 13.30
C LEU A 77 -1.99 -6.55 14.49
N LYS A 78 -1.89 -5.24 14.25
CA LYS A 78 -2.11 -4.23 15.29
C LYS A 78 -3.58 -4.14 15.71
N LEU A 79 -4.50 -4.27 14.75
CA LEU A 79 -5.94 -4.31 15.02
C LEU A 79 -6.29 -5.57 15.81
N ASP A 80 -5.74 -6.73 15.44
CA ASP A 80 -5.94 -7.99 16.17
C ASP A 80 -5.48 -7.89 17.62
N GLU A 81 -4.29 -7.30 17.86
CA GLU A 81 -3.77 -7.10 19.21
C GLU A 81 -4.65 -6.13 20.02
N LEU A 82 -5.16 -5.05 19.41
CA LEU A 82 -6.10 -4.13 20.05
C LEU A 82 -7.43 -4.79 20.38
N ILE A 83 -7.99 -5.58 19.45
CA ILE A 83 -9.21 -6.36 19.66
C ILE A 83 -8.98 -7.33 20.84
N ARG A 84 -7.84 -8.02 20.87
CA ARG A 84 -7.50 -8.96 21.93
C ARG A 84 -7.25 -8.30 23.29
N ALA A 85 -6.72 -7.08 23.30
CA ALA A 85 -6.46 -6.30 24.52
C ALA A 85 -7.71 -5.62 25.09
N VAL A 86 -8.77 -5.44 24.28
CA VAL A 86 -10.07 -4.96 24.76
C VAL A 86 -10.84 -6.13 25.37
N ASP A 87 -10.93 -6.12 26.70
CA ASP A 87 -11.64 -7.13 27.49
C ASP A 87 -13.12 -7.18 27.06
N GLY A 88 -13.56 -8.31 26.50
CA GLY A 88 -14.91 -8.52 25.97
C GLY A 88 -15.04 -8.54 24.44
N ALA A 89 -13.98 -8.31 23.66
CA ALA A 89 -14.02 -8.64 22.24
C ALA A 89 -14.06 -10.17 22.08
N ARG A 90 -15.18 -10.71 21.56
CA ARG A 90 -15.30 -12.12 21.25
C ARG A 90 -14.08 -12.55 20.40
N THR A 91 -13.29 -13.47 20.92
CA THR A 91 -12.07 -14.03 20.32
C THR A 91 -12.26 -14.54 18.87
N GLY A 92 -13.51 -14.69 18.40
CA GLY A 92 -13.84 -15.06 17.02
C GLY A 92 -13.85 -13.93 15.98
N LEU A 93 -13.41 -12.70 16.30
CA LEU A 93 -13.20 -11.63 15.31
C LEU A 93 -11.75 -11.47 14.86
N VAL A 94 -10.82 -12.09 15.58
CA VAL A 94 -9.40 -12.16 15.21
C VAL A 94 -9.31 -13.06 13.96
N ASP A 95 -8.58 -12.63 12.93
CA ASP A 95 -8.44 -13.29 11.62
C ASP A 95 -9.65 -13.22 10.65
N LEU A 96 -10.49 -12.18 10.75
CA LEU A 96 -11.58 -11.92 9.78
C LEU A 96 -11.10 -11.87 8.31
N GLU A 97 -9.85 -11.48 8.07
CA GLU A 97 -9.21 -11.39 6.76
C GLU A 97 -8.84 -12.74 6.12
N ASP A 98 -8.71 -13.78 6.94
CA ASP A 98 -8.35 -15.14 6.49
C ASP A 98 -9.59 -16.02 6.30
N LEU A 99 -10.78 -15.53 6.66
CA LEU A 99 -12.04 -16.23 6.45
C LEU A 99 -12.43 -16.27 4.97
N THR A 100 -12.97 -17.40 4.54
CA THR A 100 -13.62 -17.50 3.23
C THR A 100 -14.92 -16.69 3.20
N ASP A 101 -15.34 -16.25 2.00
CA ASP A 101 -16.59 -15.49 1.83
C ASP A 101 -17.81 -16.18 2.47
N ASP A 102 -17.87 -17.52 2.40
CA ASP A 102 -18.94 -18.33 2.99
C ASP A 102 -18.93 -18.27 4.53
N GLU A 103 -17.74 -18.25 5.15
CA GLU A 103 -17.58 -18.12 6.59
C GLU A 103 -17.93 -16.71 7.06
N LEU A 104 -17.53 -15.71 6.28
CA LEU A 104 -17.84 -14.30 6.51
C LEU A 104 -19.37 -14.06 6.47
N GLN A 105 -20.07 -14.66 5.50
CA GLN A 105 -21.54 -14.62 5.42
C GLN A 105 -22.22 -15.32 6.61
N ARG A 106 -21.67 -16.45 7.08
CA ARG A 106 -22.21 -17.17 8.25
C ARG A 106 -22.06 -16.33 9.51
N LEU A 107 -20.89 -15.74 9.72
CA LEU A 107 -20.62 -14.84 10.83
C LEU A 107 -21.56 -13.62 10.81
N GLN A 108 -21.74 -12.99 9.65
CA GLN A 108 -22.66 -11.86 9.50
C GLN A 108 -24.12 -12.24 9.82
N LYS A 109 -24.58 -13.43 9.39
CA LYS A 109 -25.92 -13.94 9.73
C LYS A 109 -26.08 -14.18 11.21
N GLU A 110 -25.04 -14.67 11.90
CA GLU A 110 -25.06 -14.88 13.33
C GLU A 110 -25.14 -13.55 14.10
N PHE A 111 -24.36 -12.55 13.71
CA PHE A 111 -24.45 -11.19 14.26
C PHE A 111 -25.85 -10.60 14.10
N ARG A 112 -26.44 -10.72 12.91
CA ARG A 112 -27.77 -10.20 12.64
C ARG A 112 -28.83 -10.85 13.53
N ARG A 113 -28.70 -12.15 13.81
CA ARG A 113 -29.59 -12.88 14.73
C ARG A 113 -29.42 -12.43 16.18
N LEU A 114 -28.18 -12.21 16.62
CA LEU A 114 -27.90 -11.71 17.98
C LEU A 114 -28.45 -10.29 18.18
N SER A 115 -28.20 -9.38 17.23
CA SER A 115 -28.76 -8.01 17.29
C SER A 115 -30.29 -8.00 17.32
N GLN A 116 -30.94 -8.90 16.58
CA GLN A 116 -32.40 -9.03 16.60
C GLN A 116 -32.94 -9.58 17.93
N ARG A 117 -32.21 -10.49 18.59
CA ARG A 117 -32.59 -11.00 19.92
C ARG A 117 -32.46 -9.93 21.00
N VAL A 118 -31.35 -9.19 21.01
CA VAL A 118 -31.14 -8.07 21.94
C VAL A 118 -32.17 -6.95 21.72
N ALA A 119 -32.54 -6.66 20.47
CA ALA A 119 -33.60 -5.69 20.17
C ALA A 119 -35.01 -6.18 20.51
N ALA A 120 -35.20 -7.49 20.73
CA ALA A 120 -36.49 -8.10 21.05
C ALA A 120 -36.69 -8.41 22.54
N GLU A 121 -35.65 -8.27 23.38
CA GLU A 121 -35.79 -8.26 24.83
C GLU A 121 -36.26 -6.87 25.27
N PRO A 122 -37.50 -6.71 25.78
CA PRO A 122 -37.90 -5.47 26.41
C PRO A 122 -37.04 -5.30 27.66
N VAL A 123 -36.46 -4.11 27.83
CA VAL A 123 -35.80 -3.72 29.07
C VAL A 123 -36.85 -3.81 30.19
N GLU A 124 -36.83 -4.90 30.96
CA GLU A 124 -37.60 -5.01 32.19
C GLU A 124 -37.07 -3.95 33.16
N SER A 125 -37.88 -2.90 33.33
CA SER A 125 -37.75 -1.83 34.32
C SER A 125 -38.36 -2.23 35.66
#